data_AF-A0A0Q6BKM4-F1
#
_entry.id   AF-A0A0Q6BKM4-F1
#
_cell.length_a   1.000
_cell.length_b   1.000
_cell.length_c   1.000
_cell.angle_alpha   90.00
_cell.angle_beta   90.00
_cell.angle_gamma   90.00
#
_symmetry.space_group_name_H-M   'P 1'
#
loop_
_entity.id
_entity.type
_entity.pdbx_description
1 polymer ?
#
loop_
_entity_poly.entity_id
_entity_poly.type
_entity_poly.pdbx_seq_one_letter_code
_entity_poly.pdbx_strand_id
1 'polypeptide(L)'
;MDPKQFDKNRDIRPDSGWQTLQALVTVALIICGLIGIAVHMFGSKTTPFDWWYWITASPMNAALAILAVVVVIVFHRYNSHISNQQRRNASNLPVYIMMLIGVYFTYRLLTTGHW
;
A
#
# COMPACT_ATOMS: atom_id res chain seq x y z
N MET A 1 10.91 23.18 -39.39
CA MET A 1 10.63 22.03 -38.51
C MET A 1 11.92 21.72 -37.79
N ASP A 2 11.95 21.79 -36.46
CA ASP A 2 13.16 21.58 -35.67
C ASP A 2 13.46 20.08 -35.58
N PRO A 3 14.58 19.57 -36.15
CA PRO A 3 14.87 18.14 -36.22
C PRO A 3 15.06 17.49 -34.84
N LYS A 4 15.24 18.26 -33.77
CA LYS A 4 15.51 17.74 -32.42
C LYS A 4 14.27 17.33 -31.63
N GLN A 5 13.06 17.54 -32.14
CA GLN A 5 11.83 17.20 -31.40
C GLN A 5 11.62 15.68 -31.25
N PHE A 6 12.25 14.86 -32.10
CA PHE A 6 12.04 13.41 -32.13
C PHE A 6 13.14 12.59 -31.43
N ASP A 7 14.29 13.20 -31.11
CA ASP A 7 15.38 12.49 -30.41
C ASP A 7 15.04 12.21 -28.94
N LYS A 8 14.13 12.98 -28.34
CA LYS A 8 13.71 12.82 -26.93
C LYS A 8 12.95 11.52 -26.67
N ASN A 9 12.36 10.90 -27.70
CA ASN A 9 11.55 9.69 -27.57
C ASN A 9 12.23 8.42 -28.11
N ARG A 10 13.45 8.52 -28.64
CA ARG A 10 14.17 7.35 -29.21
C ARG A 10 14.58 6.31 -28.18
N ASP A 11 14.66 6.69 -26.91
CA ASP A 11 15.10 5.81 -25.81
C ASP A 11 13.95 5.29 -24.93
N ILE A 12 12.69 5.47 -25.35
CA ILE A 12 11.55 4.84 -24.67
C ILE A 12 11.55 3.37 -25.03
N ARG A 13 12.32 2.59 -24.26
CA ARG A 13 12.36 1.13 -24.38
C ARG A 13 10.97 0.59 -24.02
N PRO A 14 10.41 -0.33 -24.81
CA PRO A 14 9.17 -1.00 -24.45
C PRO A 14 9.35 -1.72 -23.11
N ASP A 15 8.36 -1.59 -22.24
CA ASP A 15 8.34 -2.30 -20.96
C ASP A 15 8.56 -3.80 -21.22
N SER A 16 9.50 -4.40 -20.49
CA SER A 16 9.78 -5.82 -20.66
C SER A 16 8.57 -6.65 -20.22
N GLY A 17 8.29 -7.78 -20.88
CA GLY A 17 7.19 -8.67 -20.47
C GLY A 17 7.29 -9.12 -18.99
N TRP A 18 8.50 -9.16 -18.44
CA TRP A 18 8.75 -9.41 -17.02
C TRP A 18 8.24 -8.28 -16.12
N GLN A 19 8.46 -7.01 -16.50
CA GLN A 19 7.91 -5.86 -15.78
C GLN A 19 6.39 -5.84 -15.83
N THR A 20 5.78 -6.20 -16.95
CA THR A 20 4.32 -6.33 -17.08
C THR A 20 3.78 -7.41 -16.14
N LEU A 21 4.44 -8.58 -16.06
CA LEU A 21 4.05 -9.64 -15.14
C LEU A 21 4.16 -9.21 -13.67
N GLN A 22 5.26 -8.54 -13.29
CA GLN A 22 5.45 -8.00 -11.95
C GLN A 22 4.37 -6.98 -11.59
N ALA A 23 4.00 -6.11 -12.53
CA ALA A 23 2.93 -5.13 -12.34
C ALA A 23 1.58 -5.83 -12.10
N LEU A 24 1.25 -6.87 -12.87
CA LEU A 24 0.03 -7.65 -12.70
C LEU A 24 -0.05 -8.33 -11.33
N VAL A 25 1.04 -8.96 -10.88
CA VAL A 25 1.11 -9.58 -9.55
C VAL A 25 0.95 -8.53 -8.45
N THR A 26 1.60 -7.37 -8.61
CA THR A 26 1.50 -6.25 -7.66
C THR A 26 0.06 -5.77 -7.53
N VAL A 27 -0.63 -5.55 -8.65
CA VAL A 27 -2.04 -5.14 -8.65
C VAL A 27 -2.93 -6.20 -8.01
N ALA A 28 -2.73 -7.48 -8.31
CA ALA A 28 -3.50 -8.57 -7.71
C ALA A 28 -3.33 -8.62 -6.19
N LEU A 29 -2.11 -8.45 -5.68
CA LEU A 29 -1.83 -8.41 -4.24
C LEU A 29 -2.46 -7.20 -3.56
N ILE A 30 -2.38 -6.01 -4.18
CA ILE A 30 -3.03 -4.80 -3.64
C ILE A 30 -4.54 -5.02 -3.52
N ILE A 31 -5.17 -5.58 -4.55
CA ILE A 31 -6.61 -5.88 -4.53
C ILE A 31 -6.95 -6.86 -3.41
N CYS A 32 -6.17 -7.94 -3.26
CA CYS A 32 -6.35 -8.90 -2.17
C CYS A 32 -6.19 -8.25 -0.79
N GLY A 33 -5.20 -7.36 -0.63
CA GLY A 33 -4.97 -6.62 0.60
C GLY A 33 -6.15 -5.71 0.95
N LEU A 34 -6.67 -4.97 -0.04
CA LEU A 34 -7.83 -4.10 0.15
C LEU A 34 -9.10 -4.90 0.51
N ILE A 35 -9.36 -6.02 -0.17
CA ILE A 35 -10.50 -6.90 0.14
C ILE A 35 -10.33 -7.50 1.55
N GLY A 36 -9.15 -8.02 1.87
CA GLY A 36 -8.85 -8.59 3.19
C GLY A 36 -9.03 -7.58 4.31
N ILE A 37 -8.52 -6.35 4.14
CA ILE A 37 -8.78 -5.25 5.07
C ILE A 37 -10.28 -4.99 5.17
N ALA A 38 -10.98 -4.79 4.04
CA ALA A 38 -12.40 -4.47 4.06
C ALA A 38 -13.23 -5.54 4.77
N VAL A 39 -12.99 -6.82 4.49
CA VAL A 39 -13.70 -7.93 5.15
C VAL A 39 -13.31 -8.04 6.63
N HIS A 40 -12.06 -7.76 6.99
CA HIS A 40 -11.63 -7.76 8.39
C HIS A 40 -12.19 -6.58 9.18
N MET A 41 -12.35 -5.42 8.54
CA MET A 41 -12.89 -4.19 9.16
C MET A 41 -14.42 -4.22 9.26
N PHE A 42 -15.09 -4.68 8.21
CA PHE A 42 -16.54 -4.59 8.04
C PHE A 42 -17.25 -5.95 8.09
N GLY A 43 -16.52 -7.02 8.39
CA GLY A 43 -17.09 -8.35 8.58
C GLY A 43 -18.07 -8.37 9.75
N SER A 44 -19.02 -9.31 9.70
CA SER A 44 -20.21 -9.39 10.56
C SER A 44 -19.98 -9.49 12.08
N LYS A 45 -18.72 -9.48 12.54
CA LYS A 45 -18.32 -9.57 13.96
C LYS A 45 -17.63 -8.32 14.49
N THR A 46 -17.31 -7.34 13.66
CA THR A 46 -16.60 -6.12 14.07
C THR A 46 -17.43 -4.89 13.76
N THR A 47 -17.88 -4.20 14.80
CA THR A 47 -18.48 -2.87 14.69
C THR A 47 -17.36 -1.81 14.71
N PRO A 48 -17.54 -0.64 14.07
CA PRO A 48 -16.56 0.46 14.16
C PRO A 48 -16.25 0.89 15.60
N PHE A 49 -17.18 0.64 16.53
CA PHE A 49 -17.01 0.93 17.95
C PHE A 49 -16.03 -0.03 18.66
N ASP A 50 -15.82 -1.24 18.15
CA ASP A 50 -14.87 -2.21 18.74
C ASP A 50 -13.43 -1.69 18.68
N TRP A 51 -13.14 -0.84 17.69
CA TRP A 51 -11.82 -0.25 17.50
C TRP A 51 -11.55 0.84 18.51
N TRP A 52 -12.56 1.68 18.76
CA TRP A 52 -12.50 2.68 19.83
C TRP A 52 -12.35 2.01 21.19
N TYR A 53 -13.05 0.90 21.41
CA TYR A 53 -12.91 0.10 22.61
C TYR A 53 -11.52 -0.51 22.74
N TRP A 54 -10.94 -1.06 21.66
CA TRP A 54 -9.58 -1.61 21.67
C TRP A 54 -8.51 -0.55 21.98
N ILE A 55 -8.63 0.65 21.41
CA ILE A 55 -7.71 1.77 21.67
C ILE A 55 -7.78 2.20 23.14
N THR A 56 -8.99 2.22 23.72
CA THR A 56 -9.21 2.65 25.11
C THR A 56 -9.04 1.52 26.14
N ALA A 57 -8.96 0.26 25.70
CA ALA A 57 -8.85 -0.91 26.58
C ALA A 57 -7.52 -0.98 27.35
N SER A 58 -6.47 -0.32 26.89
CA SER A 58 -5.16 -0.30 27.56
C SER A 58 -4.37 0.96 27.24
N PRO A 59 -3.62 1.52 28.21
CA PRO A 59 -2.67 2.60 27.96
C PRO A 59 -1.64 2.25 26.86
N MET A 60 -1.27 0.97 26.74
CA MET A 60 -0.38 0.49 25.69
C MET A 60 -1.03 0.60 24.30
N ASN A 61 -2.30 0.22 24.17
CA ASN A 61 -3.02 0.29 22.90
C ASN A 61 -3.23 1.76 22.48
N ALA A 62 -3.54 2.64 23.42
CA ALA A 62 -3.64 4.07 23.18
C ALA A 62 -2.29 4.66 22.70
N ALA A 63 -1.18 4.28 23.32
CA ALA A 63 0.15 4.70 22.89
C ALA A 63 0.49 4.22 21.47
N LEU A 64 0.16 2.96 21.14
CA LEU A 64 0.34 2.40 19.79
C LEU A 64 -0.53 3.12 18.75
N ALA A 65 -1.78 3.46 19.09
CA ALA A 65 -2.67 4.20 18.21
C ALA A 65 -2.14 5.62 17.92
N ILE A 66 -1.67 6.32 18.95
CA ILE A 66 -1.04 7.65 18.80
C ILE A 66 0.23 7.54 17.94
N LEU A 67 1.06 6.54 18.18
CA LEU A 67 2.26 6.28 17.38
C LEU A 67 1.90 6.03 15.91
N ALA A 68 0.87 5.22 15.64
CA ALA A 68 0.40 4.95 14.29
C ALA A 68 -0.07 6.23 13.58
N VAL A 69 -0.82 7.10 14.26
CA VAL A 69 -1.23 8.42 13.73
C VAL A 69 -0.02 9.29 13.42
N VAL A 70 0.97 9.34 14.31
CA VAL A 70 2.21 10.10 14.07
C VAL A 70 2.96 9.57 12.84
N VAL A 71 3.09 8.24 12.71
CA VAL A 71 3.72 7.62 11.54
C VAL A 71 2.97 7.98 10.26
N VAL A 72 1.64 7.95 10.26
CA VAL A 72 0.81 8.33 9.09
C VAL A 72 1.01 9.80 8.74
N ILE A 73 1.06 10.70 9.72
CA ILE A 73 1.27 12.14 9.50
C ILE A 73 2.68 12.40 8.94
N VAL A 74 3.71 11.78 9.53
CA VAL A 74 5.09 11.91 9.07
C VAL A 74 5.23 11.35 7.67
N PHE A 75 4.63 10.20 7.39
CA PHE A 75 4.61 9.58 6.07
C PHE A 75 3.90 10.45 5.04
N HIS A 76 2.74 11.00 5.38
CA HIS A 76 2.02 11.94 4.52
C HIS A 76 2.89 13.17 4.22
N ARG A 77 3.46 13.80 5.25
CA ARG A 77 4.32 14.99 5.10
C ARG A 77 5.58 14.71 4.28
N TYR A 78 6.18 13.53 4.48
CA TYR A 78 7.34 13.06 3.72
C TYR A 78 7.03 12.90 2.23
N ASN A 79 5.87 12.33 1.89
CA ASN A 79 5.43 12.21 0.50
C ASN A 79 5.11 13.57 -0.14
N SER A 80 4.62 14.55 0.63
CA SER A 80 4.24 15.88 0.13
C SER A 80 5.42 16.81 -0.15
N HIS A 81 6.59 16.61 0.47
CA HIS A 81 7.75 17.52 0.37
C HIS A 81 8.89 17.00 -0.52
N ILE A 82 8.72 15.84 -1.15
CA ILE A 82 9.75 15.21 -1.95
C ILE A 82 9.76 15.78 -3.38
N SER A 83 10.94 16.21 -3.86
CA SER A 83 11.14 16.67 -5.23
C SER A 83 10.82 15.56 -6.24
N ASN A 84 10.36 15.91 -7.45
CA ASN A 84 9.93 14.97 -8.49
C ASN A 84 10.97 13.87 -8.83
N GLN A 85 12.26 14.13 -8.57
CA GLN A 85 13.35 13.20 -8.84
C GLN A 85 13.60 12.21 -7.69
N GLN A 86 13.44 12.64 -6.43
CA GLN A 86 13.53 11.78 -5.24
C GLN A 86 12.24 10.95 -5.04
N ARG A 87 11.12 11.43 -5.62
CA ARG A 87 9.79 10.78 -5.58
C ARG A 87 9.77 9.41 -6.23
N ARG A 88 10.58 9.17 -7.28
CA ARG A 88 10.65 7.87 -7.97
C ARG A 88 11.20 6.73 -7.11
N ASN A 89 12.11 7.02 -6.18
CA ASN A 89 12.70 5.98 -5.31
C ASN A 89 11.93 5.82 -3.99
N ALA A 90 11.37 6.91 -3.44
CA ALA A 90 10.57 6.87 -2.21
C ALA A 90 9.11 6.43 -2.42
N SER A 91 8.57 6.50 -3.64
CA SER A 91 7.14 6.22 -3.91
C SER A 91 6.72 4.76 -3.79
N ASN A 92 7.68 3.82 -3.72
CA ASN A 92 7.35 2.39 -3.74
C ASN A 92 7.09 1.82 -2.33
N LEU A 93 7.44 2.55 -1.27
CA LEU A 93 7.22 2.11 0.11
C LEU A 93 5.73 1.78 0.41
N PRO A 94 4.73 2.63 0.09
CA PRO A 94 3.33 2.28 0.32
C PRO A 94 2.87 1.09 -0.53
N VAL A 95 3.43 0.94 -1.74
CA VAL A 95 3.15 -0.21 -2.61
C VAL A 95 3.66 -1.50 -1.96
N TYR A 96 4.89 -1.52 -1.46
CA TYR A 96 5.44 -2.69 -0.77
C TYR A 96 4.69 -3.04 0.51
N ILE A 97 4.28 -2.04 1.30
CA ILE A 97 3.43 -2.27 2.48
C ILE A 97 2.11 -2.93 2.07
N MET A 98 1.45 -2.42 1.03
CA MET A 98 0.20 -3.00 0.54
C MET A 98 0.38 -4.38 -0.08
N MET A 99 1.50 -4.65 -0.75
CA MET A 99 1.83 -5.99 -1.20
C MET A 99 1.99 -6.97 -0.04
N LEU A 100 2.67 -6.56 1.04
CA LEU A 100 2.88 -7.39 2.23
C LEU A 100 1.56 -7.71 2.93
N ILE A 101 0.67 -6.72 3.03
CA ILE A 101 -0.71 -6.91 3.52
C ILE A 101 -1.48 -7.87 2.60
N GLY A 102 -1.38 -7.68 1.28
CA GLY A 102 -1.98 -8.56 0.29
C GLY A 102 -1.52 -10.01 0.45
N VAL A 103 -0.21 -10.25 0.55
CA VAL A 103 0.38 -11.57 0.77
C VAL A 103 -0.14 -12.20 2.06
N TYR A 104 -0.21 -11.43 3.15
CA TYR A 104 -0.75 -11.92 4.43
C TYR A 104 -2.20 -12.42 4.28
N PHE A 105 -3.06 -11.63 3.65
CA PHE A 105 -4.47 -12.01 3.45
C PHE A 105 -4.64 -13.15 2.44
N THR A 106 -3.86 -13.18 1.36
CA THR A 106 -3.84 -14.31 0.44
C THR A 106 -3.39 -15.59 1.14
N TYR A 107 -2.32 -15.53 1.94
CA TYR A 107 -1.86 -16.67 2.73
C TYR A 107 -2.92 -17.15 3.72
N ARG A 108 -3.55 -16.22 4.45
CA ARG A 108 -4.62 -16.52 5.41
C ARG A 108 -5.82 -17.15 4.73
N LEU A 109 -6.23 -16.62 3.57
CA LEU A 109 -7.32 -17.19 2.77
C LEU A 109 -7.00 -18.63 2.33
N LEU A 110 -5.79 -18.89 1.84
CA LEU A 110 -5.38 -20.22 1.39
C LEU A 110 -5.26 -21.24 2.52
N THR A 111 -4.81 -20.82 3.70
CA THR A 111 -4.54 -21.72 4.83
C THR A 111 -5.73 -21.91 5.76
N THR A 112 -6.57 -20.88 5.92
CA THR A 112 -7.70 -20.90 6.87
C THR A 112 -9.06 -20.89 6.18
N GLY A 113 -9.12 -20.66 4.86
CA GLY A 113 -10.38 -20.52 4.12
C GLY A 113 -11.16 -19.23 4.43
N HIS A 114 -10.59 -18.36 5.25
CA HIS A 114 -11.22 -17.12 5.73
C HIS A 114 -10.35 -15.90 5.42
N TRP A 115 -11.01 -14.78 5.19
CA TRP A 115 -10.38 -13.47 4.99
C TRP A 115 -9.89 -12.88 6.33
#